data_AF-A0A7Z9Y7N8-F1
#
_entry.id   AF-A0A7Z9Y7N8-F1
#
_cell.length_a   1.000
_cell.length_b   1.000
_cell.length_c   1.000
_cell.angle_alpha   90.00
_cell.angle_beta   90.00
_cell.angle_gamma   90.00
#
_symmetry.space_group_name_H-M   'P 1'
#
loop_
_entity.id
_entity.type
_entity.pdbx_description
1 polymer ?
#
loop_
_entity_poly.entity_id
_entity_poly.type
_entity_poly.pdbx_seq_one_letter_code
_entity_poly.pdbx_strand_id
1 'polypeptide(L)'
;MPCQPCVCTPHSQIAASGDNNSTSAVTETTGAYVCVTDDEILNAIPALARGAGVFAEPAGAAAYAGLVKAVEDGLVSADERIVVLNTGNGLKDIKSAMSSVEMVGTKPSYVAPNLDDLKRVMAEIGAQR
;
A
#
# COMPACT_ATOMS: atom_id res chain seq x y z
N MET A 1 4.51 21.91 -19.74
CA MET A 1 3.92 20.94 -20.70
C MET A 1 2.59 20.49 -20.11
N PRO A 2 1.51 20.32 -20.90
CA PRO A 2 0.24 19.86 -20.33
C PRO A 2 0.40 18.43 -19.80
N CYS A 3 -0.12 18.18 -18.60
CA CYS A 3 -0.15 16.87 -17.97
C CYS A 3 -0.87 15.89 -18.91
N GLN A 4 -0.18 14.87 -19.42
CA GLN A 4 -0.84 13.87 -20.27
C GLN A 4 -1.91 13.14 -19.43
N PRO A 5 -3.09 12.88 -20.00
CA PRO A 5 -4.14 12.17 -19.29
C PRO A 5 -3.67 10.74 -19.02
N CYS A 6 -3.57 10.37 -17.74
CA CYS A 6 -3.26 9.00 -17.35
C CYS A 6 -4.37 8.08 -17.88
N VAL A 7 -4.03 7.18 -18.81
CA VAL A 7 -4.95 6.18 -19.33
C VAL A 7 -5.12 5.12 -18.25
N CYS A 8 -6.22 5.20 -17.49
CA CYS A 8 -6.57 4.18 -16.52
C CYS A 8 -7.08 2.94 -17.28
N THR A 9 -6.38 1.82 -17.09
CA THR A 9 -6.89 0.50 -17.46
C THR A 9 -7.89 0.03 -16.38
N PRO A 10 -8.75 -0.98 -16.65
CA PRO A 10 -9.77 -1.40 -15.68
C PRO A 10 -9.25 -1.84 -14.30
N HIS A 11 -7.93 -2.08 -14.14
CA HIS A 11 -7.29 -2.52 -12.91
C HIS A 11 -6.38 -1.47 -12.29
N SER A 12 -6.45 -0.21 -12.74
CA SER A 12 -5.62 0.89 -12.23
C SER A 12 -6.45 1.97 -11.55
N GLN A 13 -6.08 2.33 -10.31
CA GLN A 13 -6.66 3.42 -9.53
C GLN A 13 -5.79 4.68 -9.60
N ILE A 14 -6.43 5.86 -9.56
CA ILE A 14 -5.74 7.14 -9.51
C ILE A 14 -5.55 7.54 -8.04
N ALA A 15 -4.32 7.86 -7.62
CA ALA A 15 -4.01 8.42 -6.30
C ALA A 15 -4.44 9.91 -6.13
N ALA A 16 -5.57 10.29 -6.73
CA ALA A 16 -6.23 11.57 -6.54
C ALA A 16 -7.74 11.30 -6.60
N SER A 17 -8.42 11.45 -5.47
CA SER A 17 -9.84 11.14 -5.34
C SER A 17 -10.67 11.99 -6.31
N GLY A 18 -11.47 11.32 -7.14
CA GLY A 18 -12.14 11.89 -8.30
C GLY A 18 -13.44 12.62 -8.00
N ASP A 19 -13.36 13.95 -8.12
CA ASP A 19 -14.48 14.87 -8.30
C ASP A 19 -14.09 15.85 -9.43
N ASN A 20 -15.01 16.50 -10.12
CA ASN A 20 -14.72 17.59 -11.06
C ASN A 20 -13.93 18.78 -10.45
N ASN A 21 -13.87 18.86 -9.12
CA ASN A 21 -13.03 19.80 -8.38
C ASN A 21 -11.55 19.35 -8.26
N SER A 22 -11.29 18.04 -8.38
CA SER A 22 -9.94 17.46 -8.26
C SER A 22 -9.03 17.87 -9.42
N THR A 23 -9.57 18.02 -10.63
CA THR A 23 -8.84 18.52 -11.80
C THR A 23 -8.40 19.96 -11.64
N SER A 24 -9.24 20.80 -11.01
CA SER A 24 -8.89 22.19 -10.71
C SER A 24 -7.79 22.25 -9.66
N ALA A 25 -7.92 21.50 -8.56
CA ALA A 25 -6.90 21.48 -7.51
C ALA A 25 -5.53 20.99 -8.01
N VAL A 26 -5.48 19.93 -8.81
CA VAL A 26 -4.21 19.41 -9.37
C VAL A 26 -3.60 20.40 -10.36
N THR A 27 -4.41 21.01 -11.23
CA THR A 27 -3.91 22.00 -12.20
C THR A 27 -3.45 23.29 -11.51
N GLU A 28 -4.16 23.78 -10.50
CA GLU A 28 -3.80 24.98 -9.73
C GLU A 28 -2.53 24.78 -8.89
N THR A 29 -2.30 23.57 -8.39
CA THR A 29 -1.12 23.25 -7.57
C THR A 29 0.08 22.72 -8.37
N THR A 30 -0.05 22.61 -9.70
CA THR A 30 0.94 21.93 -10.56
C THR A 30 1.24 20.50 -10.06
N GLY A 31 0.20 19.82 -9.57
CA GLY A 31 0.27 18.44 -9.10
C GLY A 31 0.32 17.42 -10.25
N ALA A 32 0.36 16.14 -9.88
CA ALA A 32 0.37 15.02 -10.80
C ALA A 32 -0.66 13.96 -10.42
N TYR A 33 -1.09 13.18 -11.41
CA TYR A 33 -1.88 11.97 -11.22
C TYR A 33 -0.97 10.75 -11.37
N VAL A 34 -1.09 9.81 -10.44
CA VAL A 34 -0.34 8.56 -10.48
C VAL A 34 -1.33 7.40 -10.52
N CYS A 35 -1.17 6.51 -11.50
CA CYS A 35 -1.95 5.30 -11.63
C CYS A 35 -1.23 4.12 -10.98
N VAL A 36 -1.93 3.41 -10.10
CA VAL A 36 -1.46 2.19 -9.45
C VAL A 36 -2.41 1.04 -9.70
N THR A 37 -1.85 -0.15 -9.88
CA THR A 37 -2.53 -1.43 -10.05
C THR A 37 -3.05 -1.95 -8.71
N ASP A 38 -4.05 -2.83 -8.76
CA ASP A 38 -4.55 -3.51 -7.54
C ASP A 38 -3.43 -4.28 -6.81
N ASP A 39 -2.47 -4.87 -7.53
CA ASP A 39 -1.31 -5.55 -6.93
C ASP A 39 -0.39 -4.57 -6.19
N GLU A 40 -0.12 -3.38 -6.77
CA GLU A 40 0.64 -2.32 -6.09
C GLU A 40 -0.09 -1.86 -4.81
N ILE A 41 -1.42 -1.74 -4.86
CA ILE A 41 -2.26 -1.40 -3.68
C ILE A 41 -2.19 -2.49 -2.62
N LEU A 42 -2.34 -3.76 -3.00
CA LEU A 42 -2.31 -4.89 -2.06
C LEU A 42 -0.92 -5.06 -1.43
N ASN A 43 0.16 -4.79 -2.16
CA ASN A 43 1.52 -4.80 -1.61
C ASN A 43 1.79 -3.61 -0.67
N ALA A 44 1.12 -2.47 -0.86
CA ALA A 44 1.25 -1.30 0.00
C ALA A 44 0.67 -1.51 1.41
N ILE A 45 -0.37 -2.33 1.57
CA ILE A 45 -0.98 -2.62 2.88
C ILE A 45 0.03 -3.21 3.89
N PRO A 46 0.71 -4.34 3.61
CA PRO A 46 1.69 -4.90 4.52
C PRO A 46 2.94 -4.03 4.66
N ALA A 47 3.30 -3.24 3.63
CA ALA A 47 4.41 -2.29 3.73
C ALA A 47 4.11 -1.20 4.79
N LEU A 48 2.92 -0.59 4.76
CA LEU A 48 2.47 0.36 5.77
C LEU A 48 2.38 -0.27 7.17
N ALA A 49 1.84 -1.48 7.26
CA ALA A 49 1.71 -2.18 8.54
C ALA A 49 3.07 -2.48 9.18
N ARG A 50 4.04 -2.96 8.39
CA ARG A 50 5.37 -3.35 8.89
C ARG A 50 6.29 -2.15 9.11
N GLY A 51 6.22 -1.13 8.25
CA GLY A 51 7.11 0.03 8.28
C GLY A 51 6.65 1.13 9.24
N ALA A 52 5.33 1.35 9.34
CA ALA A 52 4.76 2.48 10.09
C ALA A 52 3.78 2.05 11.19
N GLY A 53 3.46 0.76 11.32
CA GLY A 53 2.42 0.28 12.24
C GLY A 53 1.00 0.71 11.84
N VAL A 54 0.80 1.09 10.58
CA VAL A 54 -0.49 1.60 10.07
C VAL A 54 -1.22 0.48 9.34
N PHE A 55 -2.36 0.05 9.89
CA PHE A 55 -3.24 -0.92 9.24
C PHE A 55 -4.28 -0.19 8.36
N ALA A 56 -3.89 0.09 7.12
CA ALA A 56 -4.70 0.84 6.16
C ALA A 56 -5.71 -0.05 5.42
N GLU A 57 -6.84 0.54 5.00
CA GLU A 57 -7.72 -0.05 3.99
C GLU A 57 -7.14 0.12 2.58
N PRO A 58 -7.63 -0.59 1.53
CA PRO A 58 -7.10 -0.50 0.17
C PRO A 58 -7.06 0.93 -0.39
N ALA A 59 -8.08 1.75 -0.15
CA ALA A 59 -8.10 3.15 -0.63
C ALA A 59 -6.98 4.00 -0.01
N GLY A 60 -6.70 3.82 1.29
CA GLY A 60 -5.57 4.49 1.95
C GLY A 60 -4.21 3.94 1.52
N ALA A 61 -4.14 2.63 1.25
CA ALA A 61 -2.94 2.00 0.71
C ALA A 61 -2.64 2.43 -0.73
N ALA A 62 -3.65 2.76 -1.53
CA ALA A 62 -3.47 3.28 -2.89
C ALA A 62 -2.73 4.62 -2.93
N ALA A 63 -3.00 5.52 -1.97
CA ALA A 63 -2.25 6.77 -1.84
C ALA A 63 -0.77 6.52 -1.52
N TYR A 64 -0.46 5.52 -0.68
CA TYR A 64 0.92 5.13 -0.41
C TYR A 64 1.59 4.43 -1.60
N ALA A 65 0.88 3.53 -2.29
CA ALA A 65 1.38 2.92 -3.53
C ALA A 65 1.70 4.00 -4.58
N GLY A 66 0.85 5.02 -4.70
CA GLY A 66 1.07 6.17 -5.57
C GLY A 66 2.32 6.96 -5.17
N LEU A 67 2.56 7.13 -3.87
CA LEU A 67 3.79 7.75 -3.37
C LEU A 67 5.04 6.94 -3.73
N VAL A 68 5.03 5.62 -3.51
CA VAL A 68 6.16 4.74 -3.85
C VAL A 68 6.52 4.90 -5.33
N LYS A 69 5.51 4.84 -6.20
CA LYS A 69 5.68 5.03 -7.64
C LYS A 69 6.13 6.44 -8.01
N ALA A 70 5.60 7.47 -7.34
CA ALA A 70 6.02 8.85 -7.57
C ALA A 70 7.50 9.08 -7.23
N VAL A 71 8.01 8.40 -6.20
CA VAL A 71 9.46 8.41 -5.89
C VAL A 71 10.26 7.68 -6.97
N GLU A 72 9.79 6.51 -7.43
CA GLU A 72 10.44 5.73 -8.50
C GLU A 72 10.49 6.50 -9.84
N ASP A 73 9.43 7.22 -10.16
CA ASP A 73 9.30 8.04 -11.37
C ASP A 73 9.99 9.41 -11.23
N GLY A 74 10.55 9.73 -10.05
CA GLY A 74 11.23 11.00 -9.78
C GLY A 74 10.31 12.23 -9.74
N LEU A 75 9.01 12.02 -9.50
CA LEU A 75 8.03 13.10 -9.32
C LEU A 75 8.17 13.82 -7.97
N VAL A 76 8.65 13.11 -6.96
CA VAL A 76 8.93 13.63 -5.61
C VAL A 76 10.26 13.07 -5.10
N SER A 77 10.97 13.85 -4.32
CA SER A 77 12.27 13.49 -3.75
C SER A 77 12.16 12.98 -2.30
N ALA A 78 13.15 12.19 -1.87
CA ALA A 78 13.18 11.59 -0.53
C ALA A 78 13.38 12.62 0.61
N ASP A 79 13.83 13.83 0.30
CA ASP A 79 13.98 14.95 1.25
C ASP A 79 12.70 15.79 1.40
N GLU A 80 11.67 15.52 0.60
CA GLU A 80 10.39 16.23 0.68
C GLU A 80 9.54 15.75 1.87
N ARG A 81 8.75 16.68 2.42
CA ARG A 81 7.76 16.34 3.44
C ARG A 81 6.43 16.00 2.78
N ILE A 82 6.06 14.73 2.86
CA ILE A 82 4.88 14.20 2.19
C ILE A 82 3.86 13.72 3.23
N VAL A 83 2.59 14.02 3.00
CA VAL A 83 1.46 13.55 3.81
C VAL A 83 0.64 12.58 2.99
N VAL A 84 0.56 11.32 3.44
CA VAL A 84 -0.31 10.31 2.84
C VAL A 84 -1.61 10.25 3.63
N LEU A 85 -2.74 10.48 2.95
CA LEU A 85 -4.06 10.44 3.55
C LEU A 85 -4.57 9.01 3.59
N ASN A 86 -4.61 8.42 4.78
CA ASN A 86 -5.33 7.17 5.01
C ASN A 86 -6.76 7.45 5.49
N THR A 87 -7.73 7.28 4.60
CA THR A 87 -9.14 7.62 4.86
C THR A 87 -9.89 6.59 5.69
N GLY A 88 -9.33 5.40 5.90
CA GLY A 88 -10.01 4.35 6.65
C GLY A 88 -9.11 3.28 7.24
N ASN A 89 -9.74 2.41 8.03
CA ASN A 89 -9.05 1.42 8.84
C ASN A 89 -9.14 0.05 8.16
N GLY A 90 -8.04 -0.71 8.12
CA GLY A 90 -8.00 -2.05 7.52
C GLY A 90 -9.00 -3.03 8.12
N LEU A 91 -9.51 -2.79 9.34
CA LEU A 91 -10.59 -3.57 9.96
C LEU A 91 -11.93 -3.45 9.22
N LYS A 92 -12.12 -2.44 8.37
CA LYS A 92 -13.31 -2.30 7.53
C LYS A 92 -13.33 -3.29 6.36
N ASP A 93 -12.17 -3.77 5.92
CA ASP A 93 -12.03 -4.71 4.80
C ASP A 93 -11.01 -5.81 5.12
N ILE A 94 -11.45 -6.74 5.97
CA ILE A 94 -10.65 -7.88 6.41
C ILE A 94 -10.30 -8.81 5.23
N LYS A 95 -11.14 -8.89 4.20
CA LYS A 95 -10.89 -9.78 3.04
C LYS A 95 -9.68 -9.31 2.23
N SER A 96 -9.61 -8.02 1.93
CA SER A 96 -8.45 -7.44 1.26
C SER A 96 -7.20 -7.51 2.13
N ALA A 97 -7.33 -7.31 3.44
CA ALA A 97 -6.23 -7.49 4.38
C ALA A 97 -5.67 -8.92 4.35
N MET A 98 -6.54 -9.95 4.43
CA MET A 98 -6.10 -11.35 4.33
C MET A 98 -5.43 -11.65 2.99
N SER A 99 -5.99 -11.16 1.89
CA SER A 99 -5.42 -11.34 0.55
C SER A 99 -4.02 -10.72 0.44
N SER A 100 -3.81 -9.53 1.01
CA SER A 100 -2.49 -8.88 1.04
C SER A 100 -1.45 -9.66 1.84
N VAL A 101 -1.86 -10.25 2.98
CA VAL A 101 -1.00 -11.08 3.85
C VAL A 101 -0.59 -12.36 3.12
N GLU A 102 -1.51 -13.00 2.40
CA GLU A 102 -1.24 -14.16 1.56
C GLU A 102 -0.32 -13.83 0.38
N MET A 103 -0.54 -12.69 -0.29
CA MET A 103 0.27 -12.21 -1.41
C MET A 103 1.74 -12.02 -1.01
N VAL A 104 2.01 -11.50 0.19
CA VAL A 104 3.38 -11.37 0.72
C VAL A 104 3.87 -12.61 1.47
N GLY A 105 3.19 -13.75 1.30
CA GLY A 105 3.62 -15.06 1.79
C GLY A 105 3.60 -15.23 3.31
N THR A 106 2.90 -14.36 4.06
CA THR A 106 2.84 -14.48 5.52
C THR A 106 1.83 -15.56 5.89
N LYS A 107 2.29 -16.64 6.53
CA LYS A 107 1.44 -17.75 6.94
C LYS A 107 1.61 -18.05 8.43
N PRO A 108 0.51 -18.32 9.17
CA PRO A 108 0.61 -18.83 10.53
C PRO A 108 1.36 -20.16 10.55
N SER A 109 2.28 -20.31 11.50
CA SER A 109 2.92 -21.60 11.77
C SER A 109 2.10 -22.36 12.80
N TYR A 110 1.82 -23.64 12.53
CA TYR A 110 1.14 -24.50 13.50
C TYR A 110 2.12 -24.94 14.58
N VAL A 111 1.69 -24.86 15.85
CA VAL A 111 2.46 -25.27 17.02
C VAL A 111 1.57 -26.12 17.92
N ALA A 112 2.01 -27.35 18.22
CA ALA A 112 1.34 -28.21 19.18
C ALA A 112 1.41 -27.59 20.60
N PRO A 113 0.49 -27.91 21.53
CA PRO A 113 0.41 -27.27 22.84
C PRO A 113 1.49 -27.80 23.82
N ASN A 114 2.77 -27.77 23.41
CA ASN A 114 3.92 -28.12 24.23
C ASN A 114 5.13 -27.23 23.88
N LEU A 115 6.03 -27.07 24.85
CA LEU A 115 7.16 -26.14 24.73
C LEU A 115 8.23 -26.63 23.74
N ASP A 116 8.38 -27.94 23.57
CA ASP A 116 9.38 -28.52 22.67
C ASP A 116 9.04 -28.21 21.21
N ASP A 117 7.76 -28.33 20.85
CA ASP A 117 7.28 -28.00 19.51
C ASP A 117 7.35 -26.51 19.22
N LEU A 118 7.07 -25.66 20.22
CA LEU A 118 7.28 -24.21 20.10
C LEU A 118 8.74 -23.86 19.83
N LYS A 119 9.68 -24.45 20.58
CA LYS A 119 11.12 -24.23 20.37
C LYS A 119 11.57 -24.67 18.98
N ARG A 120 11.07 -25.82 18.50
CA ARG A 120 11.33 -26.34 17.16
C ARG A 120 10.89 -25.34 16.09
N VAL A 121 9.63 -24.89 16.13
CA VAL A 121 9.07 -23.94 15.16
C VAL A 121 9.79 -22.59 15.21
N MET A 122 10.11 -22.09 16.41
CA MET A 122 10.86 -20.83 16.55
C MET A 122 12.27 -20.92 15.96
N ALA A 123 12.95 -22.07 16.08
CA ALA A 123 14.25 -22.30 15.45
C ALA A 123 14.15 -22.35 13.93
N GLU A 124 13.11 -22.98 13.38
CA GLU A 124 12.83 -23.03 11.94
C GLU A 124 12.56 -21.63 11.37
N ILE A 125 11.73 -20.82 12.03
CA ILE A 125 11.44 -19.43 11.63
C ILE A 125 12.69 -18.55 11.73
N GLY A 126 13.49 -18.73 12.79
CA GLY A 126 14.72 -17.96 13.01
C GLY A 126 15.81 -18.26 11.97
N ALA A 127 15.85 -19.47 11.41
CA ALA A 127 16.80 -19.86 10.37
C ALA A 127 16.42 -19.36 8.96
N GLN A 128 15.21 -18.82 8.78
CA GLN A 128 14.68 -18.33 7.50
C GLN A 128 14.76 -16.80 7.34
N ARG A 129 15.24 -16.09 8.35
CA ARG A 129 15.50 -14.64 8.33
C ARG A 129 16.97 -14.35 8.11
#